data_AF-A0A486XG52-F1
#
_entry.id   AF-A0A486XG52-F1
#
_cell.length_a   1.000
_cell.length_b   1.000
_cell.length_c   1.000
_cell.angle_alpha   90.00
_cell.angle_beta   90.00
_cell.angle_gamma   90.00
#
_symmetry.space_group_name_H-M   'P 1'
#
loop_
_entity.id
_entity.type
_entity.pdbx_description
1 polymer ?
#
loop_
_entity_poly.entity_id
_entity_poly.type
_entity_poly.pdbx_seq_one_letter_code
_entity_poly.pdbx_strand_id
1 'polypeptide(L)'
;MALKKKLRTCNFIVFRYSSIQAKPIIQIASDLVERTTYCTPALREHAPEKTDCLTAIHYIFKKALNVDMPLTFIGDMPRQLLSLENWSPIECNLEKTQCGDIFFTRNKNKPKLISHIALIIEPDKIFHCTPILGKAMIQSKEEFFSCYEQKLHFRKMICYIDPRNKALRSKQGMYLPMSKVYDEMIKGTSHS
;
A
#
# COMPACT_ATOMS: atom_id res chain seq x y z
N MET A 1 -12.44 7.27 -22.98
CA MET A 1 -12.89 5.87 -23.15
C MET A 1 -11.76 4.83 -23.17
N ALA A 2 -10.61 5.08 -23.84
CA ALA A 2 -9.52 4.10 -23.91
C ALA A 2 -8.86 3.76 -22.56
N LEU A 3 -8.70 4.74 -21.65
CA LEU A 3 -8.11 4.52 -20.32
C LEU A 3 -8.98 3.60 -19.45
N LYS A 4 -10.31 3.81 -19.45
CA LYS A 4 -11.30 2.94 -18.77
C LYS A 4 -11.18 1.48 -19.23
N LYS A 5 -11.07 1.24 -20.54
CA LYS A 5 -10.98 -0.12 -21.11
C LYS A 5 -9.66 -0.80 -20.75
N LYS A 6 -8.54 -0.06 -20.74
CA LYS A 6 -7.20 -0.57 -20.41
C LYS A 6 -7.03 -0.87 -18.92
N LEU A 7 -7.63 -0.07 -18.04
CA LEU A 7 -7.57 -0.30 -16.59
C LEU A 7 -8.36 -1.53 -16.15
N ARG A 8 -9.48 -1.85 -16.82
CA ARG A 8 -10.30 -3.04 -16.51
C ARG A 8 -9.60 -4.37 -16.76
N THR A 9 -8.67 -4.42 -17.71
CA THR A 9 -7.99 -5.66 -18.12
C THR A 9 -6.62 -5.86 -17.45
N CYS A 10 -6.14 -4.90 -16.66
CA CYS A 10 -4.89 -5.06 -15.93
C CYS A 10 -5.13 -5.82 -14.62
N ASN A 11 -4.29 -6.82 -14.36
CA ASN A 11 -4.23 -7.45 -13.05
C ASN A 11 -3.46 -6.53 -12.09
N PHE A 12 -4.02 -6.37 -10.90
CA PHE A 12 -3.50 -5.63 -9.77
C PHE A 12 -3.23 -6.60 -8.63
N ILE A 13 -2.26 -6.26 -7.81
CA ILE A 13 -1.98 -6.94 -6.56
C ILE A 13 -2.38 -5.99 -5.44
N VAL A 14 -3.39 -6.41 -4.70
CA VAL A 14 -3.83 -5.76 -3.47
C VAL A 14 -3.38 -6.61 -2.28
N PHE A 15 -3.19 -5.95 -1.14
CA PHE A 15 -3.00 -6.59 0.15
C PHE A 15 -4.30 -6.39 0.92
N ARG A 16 -4.95 -7.49 1.26
CA ARG A 16 -6.25 -7.51 1.91
C ARG A 16 -6.09 -7.99 3.34
N TYR A 17 -6.69 -7.25 4.26
CA TYR A 17 -6.84 -7.69 5.64
C TYR A 17 -8.06 -8.61 5.78
N SER A 18 -7.93 -9.70 6.53
CA SER A 18 -8.94 -10.78 6.61
C SER A 18 -10.31 -10.33 7.13
N SER A 19 -10.37 -9.34 8.03
CA SER A 19 -11.60 -8.87 8.66
C SER A 19 -11.76 -7.35 8.52
N ILE A 20 -12.31 -6.90 7.39
CA ILE A 20 -12.54 -5.47 7.14
C ILE A 20 -14.00 -5.10 7.37
N GLN A 21 -14.21 -4.04 8.16
CA GLN A 21 -15.47 -3.31 8.23
C GLN A 21 -15.34 -2.03 7.40
N ALA A 22 -16.12 -1.91 6.32
CA ALA A 22 -15.99 -0.78 5.39
C ALA A 22 -16.35 0.57 6.01
N LYS A 23 -17.42 0.65 6.81
CA LYS A 23 -17.92 1.92 7.36
C LYS A 23 -16.86 2.67 8.21
N PRO A 24 -16.20 2.03 9.21
CA PRO A 24 -15.13 2.71 9.95
C PRO A 24 -13.96 3.18 9.07
N ILE A 25 -13.56 2.38 8.08
CA ILE A 25 -12.47 2.73 7.17
C ILE A 25 -12.82 4.00 6.37
N ILE A 26 -14.01 4.03 5.78
CA ILE A 26 -14.48 5.18 4.97
C ILE A 26 -14.59 6.43 5.85
N GLN A 27 -15.14 6.30 7.06
CA GLN A 27 -15.29 7.43 7.99
C GLN A 27 -13.93 8.03 8.33
N ILE A 28 -12.98 7.22 8.82
CA ILE A 28 -11.65 7.72 9.21
C ILE A 28 -10.89 8.27 8.00
N ALA A 29 -10.95 7.61 6.85
CA ALA A 29 -10.32 8.11 5.62
C ALA A 29 -10.87 9.48 5.22
N SER A 30 -12.20 9.67 5.29
CA SER A 30 -12.86 10.94 4.98
C SER A 30 -12.48 12.03 5.97
N ASP A 31 -12.37 11.70 7.26
CA ASP A 31 -11.98 12.65 8.31
C ASP A 31 -10.53 13.16 8.17
N LEU A 32 -9.65 12.42 7.46
CA LEU A 32 -8.29 12.88 7.17
C LEU A 32 -8.21 13.86 6.00
N VAL A 33 -9.19 13.81 5.08
CA VAL A 33 -9.18 14.62 3.87
C VAL A 33 -9.16 16.10 4.25
N GLU A 34 -8.18 16.83 3.70
CA GLU A 34 -7.93 18.26 3.95
C GLU A 34 -7.51 18.67 5.37
N ARG A 35 -7.72 17.81 6.38
CA ARG A 35 -7.26 18.05 7.76
C ARG A 35 -5.80 17.67 7.98
N THR A 36 -5.28 16.80 7.14
CA THR A 36 -3.90 16.30 7.22
C THR A 36 -2.99 16.98 6.22
N THR A 37 -1.85 17.49 6.69
CA THR A 37 -0.77 17.99 5.83
C THR A 37 0.23 16.88 5.52
N TYR A 38 0.68 16.79 4.27
CA TYR A 38 1.71 15.85 3.87
C TYR A 38 3.06 16.23 4.50
N CYS A 39 3.73 15.29 5.15
CA CYS A 39 5.08 15.43 5.67
C CYS A 39 5.86 14.13 5.47
N THR A 40 7.14 14.20 5.09
CA THR A 40 7.98 13.00 4.98
C THR A 40 9.40 13.24 5.50
N PRO A 41 9.92 12.39 6.41
CA PRO A 41 9.20 11.30 7.08
C PRO A 41 8.13 11.84 8.05
N ALA A 42 6.97 11.19 8.10
CA ALA A 42 6.01 11.42 9.18
C ALA A 42 6.24 10.41 10.30
N LEU A 43 6.14 10.87 11.54
CA LEU A 43 6.18 10.02 12.72
C LEU A 43 4.75 9.63 13.10
N ARG A 44 4.60 8.50 13.81
CA ARG A 44 3.28 7.96 14.20
C ARG A 44 2.51 8.94 15.07
N GLU A 45 3.21 9.58 16.00
CA GLU A 45 2.71 10.54 16.97
C GLU A 45 2.19 11.84 16.36
N HIS A 46 2.53 12.13 15.09
CA HIS A 46 2.04 13.32 14.40
C HIS A 46 0.73 13.09 13.64
N ALA A 47 0.22 11.86 13.58
CA ALA A 47 -1.03 11.56 12.92
C ALA A 47 -2.22 11.86 13.86
N PRO A 48 -3.29 12.53 13.37
CA PRO A 48 -3.60 12.76 11.96
C PRO A 48 -3.07 14.06 11.33
N GLU A 49 -2.50 15.00 12.07
CA GLU A 49 -2.18 16.35 11.57
C GLU A 49 -1.11 16.35 10.47
N LYS A 50 -0.09 15.50 10.59
CA LYS A 50 0.99 15.35 9.60
C LYS A 50 1.23 13.88 9.28
N THR A 51 1.13 13.52 8.00
CA THR A 51 1.33 12.14 7.55
C THR A 51 2.08 12.07 6.22
N ASP A 52 2.77 10.96 5.96
CA ASP A 52 3.02 10.49 4.60
C ASP A 52 1.98 9.44 4.20
N CYS A 53 2.05 8.96 2.95
CA CYS A 53 1.14 7.94 2.44
C CYS A 53 1.04 6.69 3.32
N LEU A 54 2.16 6.25 3.92
CA LEU A 54 2.17 5.05 4.75
C LEU A 54 1.59 5.33 6.13
N THR A 55 1.98 6.43 6.75
CA THR A 55 1.52 6.85 8.08
C THR A 55 0.02 7.13 8.07
N ALA A 56 -0.51 7.71 6.99
CA ALA A 56 -1.94 7.94 6.81
C ALA A 56 -2.74 6.62 6.80
N ILE A 57 -2.27 5.63 6.04
CA ILE A 57 -2.93 4.32 5.95
C ILE A 57 -2.80 3.57 7.29
N HIS A 58 -1.62 3.58 7.92
CA HIS A 58 -1.46 3.04 9.26
C HIS A 58 -2.47 3.65 10.25
N TYR A 59 -2.62 4.98 10.25
CA TYR A 59 -3.56 5.67 11.13
C TYR A 59 -5.01 5.21 10.88
N ILE A 60 -5.43 5.11 9.61
CA ILE A 60 -6.76 4.61 9.25
C ILE A 60 -6.98 3.21 9.83
N PHE A 61 -6.08 2.26 9.58
CA PHE A 61 -6.21 0.88 10.08
C PHE A 61 -6.18 0.81 11.60
N LYS A 62 -5.33 1.60 12.25
CA LYS A 62 -5.23 1.65 13.71
C LYS A 62 -6.50 2.20 14.36
N LYS A 63 -7.10 3.25 13.79
CA LYS A 63 -8.31 3.87 14.35
C LYS A 63 -9.59 3.13 13.98
N ALA A 64 -9.70 2.66 12.74
CA ALA A 64 -10.91 2.00 12.24
C ALA A 64 -11.02 0.55 12.71
N LEU A 65 -9.90 -0.18 12.80
CA LEU A 65 -9.89 -1.63 13.01
C LEU A 65 -8.99 -2.07 14.18
N ASN A 66 -8.34 -1.15 14.89
CA ASN A 66 -7.32 -1.44 15.90
C ASN A 66 -6.14 -2.29 15.38
N VAL A 67 -5.85 -2.22 14.08
CA VAL A 67 -4.75 -2.96 13.45
C VAL A 67 -3.48 -2.10 13.45
N ASP A 68 -2.42 -2.59 14.09
CA ASP A 68 -1.11 -1.92 14.07
C ASP A 68 -0.31 -2.39 12.85
N MET A 69 -0.39 -1.63 11.75
CA MET A 69 0.47 -1.85 10.58
C MET A 69 1.89 -1.37 10.86
N PRO A 70 2.94 -2.12 10.49
CA PRO A 70 4.32 -1.67 10.67
C PRO A 70 4.57 -0.38 9.88
N LEU A 71 5.32 0.53 10.48
CA LEU A 71 5.83 1.74 9.80
C LEU A 71 7.29 1.50 9.45
N THR A 72 7.58 1.41 8.15
CA THR A 72 8.93 1.25 7.61
C THR A 72 9.06 2.02 6.30
N PHE A 73 10.11 1.79 5.52
CA PHE A 73 10.18 2.32 4.18
C PHE A 73 9.12 1.67 3.29
N ILE A 74 8.41 2.50 2.52
CA ILE A 74 7.31 2.05 1.66
C ILE A 74 7.68 0.93 0.68
N GLY A 75 8.93 0.89 0.21
CA GLY A 75 9.42 -0.18 -0.64
C GLY A 75 9.49 -1.54 0.05
N ASP A 76 9.68 -1.56 1.37
CA ASP A 76 9.80 -2.78 2.16
C ASP A 76 8.43 -3.30 2.64
N MET A 77 7.39 -2.46 2.57
CA MET A 77 6.07 -2.76 3.13
C MET A 77 5.37 -4.01 2.57
N PRO A 78 5.38 -4.29 1.24
CA PRO A 78 4.76 -5.52 0.74
C PRO A 78 5.29 -6.78 1.44
N ARG A 79 6.61 -6.83 1.67
CA ARG A 79 7.26 -7.94 2.39
C ARG A 79 6.89 -7.95 3.87
N GLN A 80 6.83 -6.79 4.52
CA GLN A 80 6.44 -6.69 5.94
C GLN A 80 4.99 -7.08 6.18
N LEU A 81 4.09 -6.84 5.23
CA LEU A 81 2.69 -7.27 5.36
C LEU A 81 2.57 -8.80 5.31
N LEU A 82 3.40 -9.49 4.53
CA LEU A 82 3.37 -10.95 4.43
C LEU A 82 3.86 -11.66 5.69
N SER A 83 4.58 -10.98 6.59
CA SER A 83 4.94 -11.52 7.90
C SER A 83 3.83 -11.35 8.94
N LEU A 84 2.65 -10.85 8.57
CA LEU A 84 1.51 -10.65 9.46
C LEU A 84 0.39 -11.63 9.11
N GLU A 85 -0.12 -12.35 10.11
CA GLU A 85 -1.07 -13.48 9.94
C GLU A 85 -2.38 -13.14 9.22
N ASN A 86 -2.79 -11.87 9.23
CA ASN A 86 -4.10 -11.45 8.72
C ASN A 86 -4.06 -10.70 7.39
N TRP A 87 -2.89 -10.64 6.75
CA TRP A 87 -2.71 -9.95 5.48
C TRP A 87 -2.44 -10.95 4.36
N SER A 88 -3.20 -10.84 3.27
CA SER A 88 -3.03 -11.71 2.12
C SER A 88 -2.88 -10.92 0.82
N PRO A 89 -1.94 -11.28 -0.05
CA PRO A 89 -1.84 -10.71 -1.38
C PRO A 89 -2.90 -11.35 -2.28
N ILE A 90 -3.64 -10.53 -3.03
CA ILE A 90 -4.67 -11.00 -3.96
C ILE A 90 -4.39 -10.37 -5.32
N GLU A 91 -4.21 -11.22 -6.33
CA GLU A 91 -4.20 -10.79 -7.72
C GLU A 91 -5.64 -10.68 -8.23
N CYS A 92 -6.05 -9.47 -8.61
CA CYS A 92 -7.41 -9.20 -9.04
C CYS A 92 -7.46 -8.03 -10.03
N ASN A 93 -8.58 -7.89 -10.75
CA ASN A 93 -8.82 -6.68 -11.54
C ASN A 93 -9.40 -5.57 -10.65
N LEU A 94 -9.45 -4.33 -11.16
CA LEU A 94 -10.00 -3.19 -10.40
C LEU A 94 -11.48 -3.34 -10.02
N GLU A 95 -12.22 -4.25 -10.64
CA GLU A 95 -13.65 -4.49 -10.34
C GLU A 95 -13.82 -5.41 -9.12
N LYS A 96 -12.81 -6.24 -8.83
CA LYS A 96 -12.77 -7.15 -7.69
C LYS A 96 -12.10 -6.56 -6.44
N THR A 97 -11.62 -5.32 -6.53
CA THR A 97 -11.12 -4.58 -5.36
C THR A 97 -12.29 -4.20 -4.45
N GLN A 98 -12.06 -4.22 -3.14
CA GLN A 98 -13.04 -3.84 -2.14
C GLN A 98 -12.47 -2.79 -1.18
N CYS A 99 -13.36 -2.12 -0.44
CA CYS A 99 -12.96 -1.21 0.64
C CYS A 99 -11.98 -1.90 1.60
N GLY A 100 -10.91 -1.22 1.98
CA GLY A 100 -9.85 -1.76 2.84
C GLY A 100 -8.71 -2.43 2.08
N ASP A 101 -8.85 -2.72 0.79
CA ASP A 101 -7.71 -3.19 -0.01
C ASP A 101 -6.66 -2.09 -0.12
N ILE A 102 -5.41 -2.39 0.23
CA ILE A 102 -4.28 -1.49 -0.01
C ILE A 102 -3.43 -2.01 -1.15
N PHE A 103 -2.80 -1.11 -1.88
CA PHE A 103 -1.95 -1.50 -2.99
C PHE A 103 -0.80 -0.52 -3.18
N PHE A 104 0.32 -1.06 -3.64
CA PHE A 104 1.56 -0.32 -3.80
C PHE A 104 1.78 0.03 -5.27
N THR A 105 2.22 1.26 -5.53
CA THR A 105 2.39 1.76 -6.88
C THR A 105 3.74 2.43 -7.06
N ARG A 106 4.12 2.58 -8.32
CA ARG A 106 5.17 3.50 -8.72
C ARG A 106 4.56 4.76 -9.31
N ASN A 107 5.17 5.90 -9.00
CA ASN A 107 4.97 7.11 -9.75
C ASN A 107 5.61 6.93 -11.13
N LYS A 108 4.87 7.21 -12.20
CA LYS A 108 5.32 7.01 -13.58
C LYS A 108 6.60 7.79 -13.94
N ASN A 109 6.87 8.87 -13.21
CA ASN A 109 8.01 9.76 -13.41
C ASN A 109 9.19 9.46 -12.47
N LYS A 110 9.10 8.43 -11.61
CA LYS A 110 10.18 8.08 -10.66
C LYS A 110 10.78 6.71 -10.99
N PRO A 111 12.10 6.52 -10.79
CA PRO A 111 12.76 5.25 -11.06
C PRO A 111 12.47 4.16 -10.00
N LYS A 112 11.89 4.52 -8.86
CA LYS A 112 11.59 3.57 -7.77
C LYS A 112 10.52 2.57 -8.20
N LEU A 113 10.74 1.29 -7.91
CA LEU A 113 9.74 0.24 -8.16
C LEU A 113 8.50 0.43 -7.29
N ILE A 114 8.68 0.86 -6.05
CA ILE A 114 7.57 1.21 -5.15
C ILE A 114 7.86 2.59 -4.59
N SER A 115 6.94 3.51 -4.78
CA SER A 115 7.08 4.88 -4.31
C SER A 115 5.88 5.39 -3.53
N HIS A 116 4.76 4.65 -3.57
CA HIS A 116 3.49 5.12 -3.05
C HIS A 116 2.59 3.95 -2.65
N ILE A 117 1.67 4.21 -1.71
CA ILE A 117 0.69 3.28 -1.19
C ILE A 117 -0.65 4.00 -1.20
N ALA A 118 -1.70 3.26 -1.53
CA ALA A 118 -3.04 3.79 -1.60
C ALA A 118 -4.04 2.75 -1.07
N LEU A 119 -5.22 3.23 -0.69
CA LEU A 119 -6.28 2.47 -0.07
C LEU A 119 -7.55 2.59 -0.91
N ILE A 120 -8.16 1.46 -1.27
CA ILE A 120 -9.50 1.43 -1.84
C ILE A 120 -10.50 1.74 -0.71
N ILE A 121 -11.34 2.74 -0.91
CA ILE A 121 -12.39 3.09 0.07
C ILE A 121 -13.79 2.85 -0.48
N GLU A 122 -13.98 3.01 -1.79
CA GLU A 122 -15.25 2.77 -2.51
C GLU A 122 -14.92 2.19 -3.90
N PRO A 123 -15.90 1.64 -4.65
CA PRO A 123 -15.66 0.96 -5.92
C PRO A 123 -14.87 1.78 -6.95
N ASP A 124 -14.98 3.11 -6.94
CA ASP A 124 -14.30 4.03 -7.84
C ASP A 124 -13.39 5.05 -7.13
N LYS A 125 -13.29 5.00 -5.79
CA LYS A 125 -12.51 5.97 -5.01
C LYS A 125 -11.32 5.36 -4.30
N ILE A 126 -10.22 6.10 -4.34
CA ILE A 126 -8.95 5.76 -3.72
C ILE A 126 -8.58 6.86 -2.73
N PHE A 127 -8.31 6.46 -1.48
CA PHE A 127 -7.65 7.31 -0.51
C PHE A 127 -6.13 7.22 -0.66
N HIS A 128 -5.45 8.37 -0.58
CA HIS A 128 -4.01 8.47 -0.47
C HIS A 128 -3.54 9.83 0.04
N CYS A 129 -2.27 9.94 0.45
CA CYS A 129 -1.64 11.19 0.87
C CYS A 129 -0.32 11.38 0.10
N THR A 130 -0.20 12.44 -0.70
CA THR A 130 0.93 12.60 -1.64
C THR A 130 1.59 13.98 -1.51
N PRO A 131 2.93 14.09 -1.69
CA PRO A 131 3.61 15.38 -1.65
C PRO A 131 3.15 16.34 -2.74
N ILE A 132 2.66 15.83 -3.88
CA ILE A 132 2.22 16.64 -5.02
C ILE A 132 1.06 17.54 -4.62
N LEU A 133 0.17 17.03 -3.77
CA LEU A 133 -1.06 17.71 -3.38
C LEU A 133 -0.95 18.29 -1.97
N GLY A 134 0.11 17.95 -1.23
CA GLY A 134 0.41 18.49 0.09
C GLY A 134 -0.55 18.03 1.19
N LYS A 135 -1.51 17.14 0.91
CA LYS A 135 -2.54 16.71 1.85
C LYS A 135 -3.06 15.29 1.57
N ALA A 136 -3.80 14.73 2.52
CA ALA A 136 -4.59 13.53 2.32
C ALA A 136 -5.83 13.84 1.48
N MET A 137 -6.22 12.90 0.62
CA MET A 137 -7.36 13.08 -0.28
C MET A 137 -7.94 11.76 -0.78
N ILE A 138 -9.13 11.90 -1.35
CA ILE A 138 -9.87 10.86 -2.03
C ILE A 138 -10.00 11.27 -3.49
N GLN A 139 -9.54 10.43 -4.41
CA GLN A 139 -9.62 10.66 -5.85
C GLN A 139 -10.33 9.51 -6.55
N SER A 140 -10.83 9.78 -7.76
CA SER A 140 -11.28 8.71 -8.63
C SER A 140 -10.11 7.80 -9.05
N LYS A 141 -10.40 6.53 -9.38
CA LYS A 141 -9.41 5.61 -9.96
C LYS A 141 -8.69 6.21 -11.17
N GLU A 142 -9.41 6.93 -12.02
CA GLU A 142 -8.85 7.53 -13.24
C GLU A 142 -7.83 8.61 -12.94
N GLU A 143 -8.16 9.54 -12.04
CA GLU A 143 -7.24 10.60 -11.61
C GLU A 143 -6.00 9.99 -10.97
N PHE A 144 -6.17 9.03 -10.06
CA PHE A 144 -5.06 8.37 -9.40
C PHE A 144 -4.14 7.65 -10.41
N PHE A 145 -4.69 6.81 -11.29
CA PHE A 145 -3.90 6.07 -12.28
C PHE A 145 -3.43 6.92 -13.46
N SER A 146 -3.77 8.21 -13.52
CA SER A 146 -3.11 9.15 -14.42
C SER A 146 -1.65 9.37 -14.01
N CYS A 147 -1.37 9.47 -12.70
CA CYS A 147 -0.04 9.73 -12.14
C CYS A 147 0.73 8.46 -11.74
N TYR A 148 0.01 7.42 -11.32
CA TYR A 148 0.59 6.19 -10.77
C TYR A 148 0.30 4.99 -11.66
N GLU A 149 1.11 3.94 -11.53
CA GLU A 149 0.82 2.65 -12.13
C GLU A 149 1.29 1.49 -11.23
N GLN A 150 0.63 0.34 -11.38
CA GLN A 150 1.02 -0.91 -10.74
C GLN A 150 1.43 -1.96 -11.78
N LYS A 151 2.48 -1.66 -12.56
CA LYS A 151 3.11 -2.65 -13.46
C LYS A 151 4.15 -3.48 -12.71
N LEU A 152 3.76 -4.04 -11.56
CA LEU A 152 4.66 -4.78 -10.68
C LEU A 152 4.12 -6.19 -10.52
N HIS A 153 4.93 -7.19 -10.86
CA HIS A 153 4.63 -8.57 -10.50
C HIS A 153 4.83 -8.77 -8.99
N PHE A 154 4.03 -9.64 -8.37
CA PHE A 154 4.06 -9.92 -6.94
C PHE A 154 5.48 -10.23 -6.44
N ARG A 155 6.16 -11.12 -7.14
CA ARG A 155 7.57 -11.47 -6.90
C ARG A 155 8.50 -10.24 -6.87
N LYS A 156 8.32 -9.29 -7.77
CA LYS A 156 9.13 -8.05 -7.78
C LYS A 156 8.82 -7.16 -6.58
N MET A 157 7.57 -7.13 -6.12
CA MET A 157 7.16 -6.31 -4.98
C MET A 157 7.75 -6.83 -3.66
N ILE A 158 7.70 -8.14 -3.43
CA ILE A 158 8.15 -8.74 -2.16
C ILE A 158 9.67 -8.83 -2.05
N CYS A 159 10.38 -8.95 -3.18
CA CYS A 159 11.84 -8.98 -3.21
C CYS A 159 12.46 -7.58 -3.22
N TYR A 160 11.68 -6.52 -3.46
CA TYR A 160 12.18 -5.16 -3.50
C TYR A 160 12.58 -4.70 -2.09
N ILE A 161 13.77 -4.10 -1.99
CA ILE A 161 14.23 -3.43 -0.78
C ILE A 161 14.34 -1.94 -1.08
N ASP A 162 13.73 -1.09 -0.25
CA ASP A 162 13.81 0.36 -0.42
C ASP A 162 15.29 0.79 -0.41
N PRO A 163 15.75 1.62 -1.37
CA PRO A 163 17.14 2.06 -1.44
C PRO A 163 17.66 2.73 -0.16
N ARG A 164 16.76 3.31 0.63
CA ARG A 164 17.08 3.95 1.92
C ARG A 164 17.38 2.95 3.03
N ASN A 165 16.90 1.72 2.93
CA ASN A 165 17.15 0.67 3.92
C ASN A 165 18.56 0.05 3.77
N LYS A 166 19.60 0.85 4.05
CA LYS A 166 21.01 0.42 3.93
C LYS A 166 21.31 -0.82 4.77
N ALA A 167 20.74 -0.91 5.97
CA ALA A 167 20.93 -2.02 6.89
C ALA A 167 20.44 -3.34 6.28
N LEU A 168 19.21 -3.36 5.76
CA LEU A 168 18.67 -4.57 5.12
C LEU A 168 19.43 -4.93 3.84
N ARG A 169 19.76 -3.91 3.03
CA ARG A 169 20.53 -4.11 1.79
C ARG A 169 21.91 -4.68 2.04
N SER A 170 22.58 -4.30 3.13
CA SER A 170 23.89 -4.87 3.47
C SER A 170 23.81 -6.38 3.78
N LYS A 171 22.68 -6.85 4.31
CA LYS A 171 22.45 -8.27 4.65
C LYS A 171 21.94 -9.10 3.46
N GLN A 172 21.19 -8.48 2.55
CA GLN A 172 20.39 -9.21 1.54
C GLN A 172 20.61 -8.73 0.09
N GLY A 173 21.44 -7.72 -0.14
CA GLY A 173 21.57 -7.07 -1.44
C GLY A 173 20.41 -6.13 -1.77
N MET A 174 20.31 -5.67 -3.01
CA MET A 174 19.16 -4.85 -3.46
C MET A 174 17.87 -5.65 -3.67
N TYR A 175 18.00 -6.98 -3.75
CA TYR A 175 16.92 -7.92 -3.99
C TYR A 175 17.14 -9.17 -3.16
N LEU A 176 16.08 -9.66 -2.53
CA LEU A 176 16.11 -10.95 -1.84
C LEU A 176 16.28 -12.11 -2.83
N PRO A 177 17.28 -13.01 -2.65
CA PRO A 177 17.38 -14.24 -3.41
C PRO A 177 16.19 -15.16 -3.12
N MET A 178 15.60 -15.70 -4.18
CA MET A 178 14.30 -16.37 -4.18
C MET A 178 14.15 -17.59 -3.28
N SER A 179 15.24 -18.33 -3.06
CA SER A 179 15.21 -19.55 -2.25
C SER A 179 14.73 -19.27 -0.83
N LYS A 180 15.07 -18.10 -0.26
CA LYS A 180 14.69 -17.76 1.12
C LYS A 180 13.22 -17.35 1.28
N VAL A 181 12.62 -16.70 0.29
CA VAL A 181 11.25 -16.16 0.39
C VAL A 181 10.20 -17.27 0.27
N TYR A 182 10.40 -18.22 -0.65
CA TYR A 182 9.49 -19.36 -0.79
C TYR A 182 9.59 -20.34 0.39
N ASP A 183 10.80 -20.61 0.88
CA ASP A 183 11.00 -21.53 2.01
C ASP A 183 10.40 -20.99 3.31
N GLU A 184 10.45 -19.67 3.56
CA GLU A 184 9.83 -19.05 4.74
C GLU A 184 8.30 -18.97 4.62
N MET A 185 7.75 -18.71 3.43
CA MET A 185 6.29 -18.63 3.21
C MET A 185 5.59 -20.01 3.22
N ILE A 186 6.26 -21.06 2.76
CA ILE A 186 5.72 -22.44 2.78
C ILE A 186 5.85 -23.06 4.18
N LYS A 187 6.90 -22.75 4.94
CA LYS A 187 7.07 -23.24 6.32
C LYS A 187 6.09 -22.58 7.31
N GLY A 188 5.64 -21.36 7.05
CA GLY A 188 4.64 -20.66 7.87
C GLY A 188 3.20 -21.13 7.70
N THR A 189 2.91 -22.02 6.74
CA THR A 189 1.56 -22.55 6.45
C THR A 189 1.39 -24.02 6.81
N SER A 190 2.41 -24.67 7.38
CA SER A 190 2.42 -26.12 7.62
C SER A 190 2.28 -26.55 9.08
N HIS A 191 2.02 -25.65 10.03
CA HIS A 191 1.70 -26.02 11.43
C HIS A 191 0.40 -25.35 11.88
N SER A 192 -0.71 -26.00 11.53
CA SER A 192 -2.02 -25.89 12.20
C SER A 192 -2.54 -27.30 12.44
#